data_AF-A0A2M9G306-F1
#
_entry.id   AF-A0A2M9G306-F1
#
_cell.length_a   1.000
_cell.length_b   1.000
_cell.length_c   1.000
_cell.angle_alpha   90.00
_cell.angle_beta   90.00
_cell.angle_gamma   90.00
#
_symmetry.space_group_name_H-M   'P 1'
#
loop_
_entity.id
_entity.type
_entity.pdbx_description
1 polymer ?
#
loop_
_entity_poly.entity_id
_entity_poly.type
_entity_poly.pdbx_seq_one_letter_code
_entity_poly.pdbx_strand_id
1 'polypeptide(L)' 'MGTFSIWHWLIVLAVVLLLFGGRGKISSILGDVGKGIKSFKKGISEEEAQNKEDATANANAKVTEDKDKATSS' A
#
# COMPACT_ATOMS: atom_id res chain seq x y z
N MET A 1 34.61 11.14 -14.07
CA MET A 1 34.96 10.15 -13.03
C MET A 1 33.70 9.38 -12.62
N GLY A 2 33.23 8.49 -13.51
CA GLY A 2 31.97 7.75 -13.38
C GLY A 2 32.15 6.54 -12.47
N THR A 3 32.19 6.83 -11.17
CA THR A 3 32.36 5.89 -10.06
C THR A 3 31.25 4.82 -10.06
N PHE A 4 31.44 3.78 -10.86
CA PHE A 4 30.68 2.52 -10.85
C PHE A 4 29.38 2.54 -11.68
N SER A 5 29.55 2.27 -12.98
CA SER A 5 28.51 1.92 -13.95
C SER A 5 27.49 0.92 -13.39
N ILE A 6 26.22 1.01 -13.80
CA ILE A 6 25.11 0.10 -13.40
C ILE A 6 25.52 -1.39 -13.49
N TRP A 7 26.40 -1.70 -14.45
CA TRP A 7 26.97 -3.03 -14.64
C TRP A 7 27.78 -3.54 -13.45
N HIS A 8 28.53 -2.68 -12.78
CA HIS A 8 29.27 -3.04 -11.57
C HIS A 8 28.31 -3.39 -10.43
N TRP A 9 27.25 -2.60 -10.24
CA TRP A 9 26.23 -2.88 -9.23
C TRP A 9 25.49 -4.19 -9.47
N LEU A 10 25.20 -4.55 -10.73
CA LEU A 10 24.64 -5.87 -11.09
C LEU A 10 25.54 -7.03 -10.64
N ILE A 11 26.85 -6.91 -10.89
CA ILE A 11 27.84 -7.94 -10.56
C ILE A 11 28.04 -8.04 -9.05
N VAL A 12 28.14 -6.91 -8.35
CA VAL A 12 28.24 -6.88 -6.88
C VAL A 12 27.00 -7.50 -6.25
N LEU A 13 25.80 -7.17 -6.74
CA LEU A 13 24.55 -7.73 -6.24
C LEU A 13 24.50 -9.25 -6.44
N ALA A 14 24.92 -9.75 -7.61
CA ALA A 14 24.99 -11.19 -7.87
C ALA A 14 25.95 -11.92 -6.90
N VAL A 15 27.12 -11.34 -6.62
CA VAL A 15 28.09 -11.90 -5.67
C VAL A 15 27.55 -11.87 -4.25
N VAL A 16 26.92 -10.78 -3.81
CA VAL A 16 26.30 -10.68 -2.49
C VAL A 16 25.17 -11.70 -2.33
N LEU A 17 24.32 -11.88 -3.34
CA LEU A 17 23.31 -12.94 -3.34
C LEU A 17 23.92 -14.34 -3.39
N LEU A 18 25.09 -14.56 -3.98
CA LEU A 18 25.70 -15.89 -3.95
C LEU A 18 26.31 -16.20 -2.58
N LEU A 19 26.97 -15.23 -1.93
CA LEU A 19 27.57 -15.38 -0.60
C LEU A 19 26.53 -15.40 0.53
N PHE A 20 25.52 -14.53 0.44
CA PHE A 20 24.51 -14.34 1.49
C PHE A 20 23.14 -14.92 1.13
N GLY A 21 22.88 -15.26 -0.14
CA GLY A 21 21.62 -15.87 -0.61
C GLY A 21 21.53 -17.37 -0.38
N GLY A 22 22.65 -18.02 -0.07
CA GLY A 22 22.64 -19.34 0.53
C GLY A 22 22.15 -19.25 1.98
N ARG A 23 21.14 -20.07 2.33
CA ARG A 23 20.69 -20.35 3.72
C ARG A 23 19.60 -19.42 4.30
N GLY A 24 18.54 -19.13 3.55
CA GLY A 24 17.19 -18.81 4.07
C GLY A 24 16.99 -17.56 4.94
N LYS A 25 18.05 -16.94 5.45
CA LYS A 25 18.03 -15.77 6.35
C LYS A 25 17.49 -14.53 5.64
N ILE A 26 17.83 -14.38 4.36
CA ILE A 26 17.31 -13.33 3.48
C ILE A 26 15.80 -13.42 3.34
N SER A 27 15.24 -14.64 3.25
CA SER A 27 13.78 -14.84 3.09
C SER A 27 13.02 -14.46 4.35
N SER A 28 13.56 -14.78 5.53
CA SER A 28 12.96 -14.37 6.82
C SER A 28 12.99 -12.85 7.01
N ILE A 29 14.14 -12.22 6.76
CA ILE A 29 14.31 -10.77 6.90
C ILE A 29 13.48 -10.01 5.86
N LEU A 30 13.49 -10.46 4.61
CA LEU A 30 12.69 -9.86 3.54
C LEU A 30 11.19 -10.07 3.77
N GLY A 31 10.80 -11.19 4.40
CA GLY A 31 9.43 -11.44 4.85
C GLY A 31 8.96 -10.47 5.92
N ASP A 32 9.78 -10.22 6.96
CA ASP A 32 9.43 -9.27 8.02
C ASP A 32 9.44 -7.81 7.54
N VAL A 33 10.41 -7.44 6.70
CA VAL A 33 10.43 -6.13 6.02
C VAL A 33 9.23 -5.98 5.09
N GLY A 34 8.89 -7.02 4.32
CA GLY A 34 7.75 -7.02 3.41
C GLY A 34 6.40 -6.87 4.13
N LYS A 35 6.25 -7.52 5.29
CA LYS A 35 5.07 -7.32 6.16
C LYS A 35 4.98 -5.89 6.69
N GLY A 36 6.09 -5.31 7.15
CA GLY A 36 6.14 -3.92 7.61
C GLY A 36 5.73 -2.91 6.54
N ILE A 37 6.29 -3.06 5.33
CA ILE A 37 5.95 -2.20 4.18
C ILE A 37 4.49 -2.40 3.75
N LYS A 38 3.96 -3.63 3.77
CA LYS A 38 2.56 -3.91 3.42
C LYS A 38 1.59 -3.28 4.42
N SER A 39 1.87 -3.35 5.71
CA SER A 39 1.06 -2.68 6.75
C SER A 39 1.14 -1.16 6.63
N PHE A 40 2.30 -0.60 6.31
CA PHE A 40 2.46 0.83 6.07
C PHE A 40 1.67 1.30 4.84
N LYS A 41 1.77 0.55 3.73
CA LYS A 41 1.00 0.83 2.51
C LYS A 41 -0.50 0.73 2.75
N LYS A 42 -0.93 -0.29 3.51
CA LYS A 42 -2.33 -0.47 3.87
C LYS A 42 -2.82 0.67 4.76
N GLY A 43 -2.07 1.08 5.77
CA GLY A 43 -2.41 2.24 6.62
C GLY A 43 -2.59 3.52 5.82
N ILE A 44 -1.69 3.81 4.87
CA ILE A 44 -1.82 4.97 3.97
C ILE A 44 -3.05 4.84 3.06
N SER A 45 -3.30 3.66 2.48
CA SER A 45 -4.44 3.44 1.59
C SER A 45 -5.77 3.41 2.34
N GLU A 46 -5.77 3.04 3.61
CA GLU A 46 -6.94 3.02 4.49
C GLU A 46 -7.25 4.44 5.01
N GLU A 47 -6.24 5.29 5.21
CA GLU A 47 -6.42 6.73 5.44
C GLU A 47 -6.98 7.45 4.19
N GLU A 48 -6.52 7.07 2.99
CA GLU A 48 -7.11 7.55 1.73
C GLU A 48 -8.50 6.97 1.43
N ALA A 49 -8.79 5.74 1.89
CA ALA A 49 -10.10 5.10 1.74
C ALA A 49 -11.11 5.61 2.77
N GLN A 50 -10.72 5.85 4.02
CA GLN A 50 -11.58 6.49 5.03
C GLN A 50 -12.01 7.89 4.56
N ASN A 51 -11.10 8.66 3.97
CA ASN A 51 -11.44 9.94 3.33
C ASN A 51 -12.46 9.79 2.18
N LYS A 52 -12.54 8.63 1.51
CA LYS A 52 -13.57 8.32 0.48
C LYS A 52 -14.86 7.73 1.04
N GLU A 53 -14.82 7.04 2.18
CA GLU A 53 -15.97 6.42 2.82
C GLU A 53 -16.82 7.45 3.59
N ASP A 54 -16.20 8.47 4.18
CA ASP A 54 -16.92 9.62 4.77
C ASP A 54 -17.73 10.42 3.74
N ALA A 55 -17.28 10.45 2.48
CA ALA A 55 -18.00 11.08 1.37
C ALA A 55 -19.20 10.25 0.86
N THR A 56 -19.20 8.93 1.09
CA THR A 56 -20.25 8.02 0.58
C THR A 56 -21.34 7.77 1.62
N ALA A 57 -21.02 7.84 2.93
CA ALA A 57 -22.01 7.74 4.00
C ALA A 57 -22.98 8.94 4.06
N ASN A 58 -22.55 10.15 3.65
CA ASN A 58 -23.39 11.34 3.64
C ASN A 58 -24.35 11.44 2.43
N ALA A 59 -24.17 10.62 1.40
CA ALA A 59 -25.06 10.61 0.24
C ALA A 59 -26.36 9.79 0.46
N ASN A 60 -26.39 8.90 1.46
CA ASN A 60 -27.54 8.02 1.69
C ASN A 60 -28.58 8.62 2.67
N ALA A 61 -28.22 9.61 3.49
CA ALA A 61 -29.15 10.25 4.41
C ALA A 61 -30.07 11.32 3.75
N LYS A 62 -29.76 11.77 2.53
CA LYS A 62 -30.50 12.86 1.83
C LYS A 62 -31.45 12.36 0.74
N VAL A 63 -32.00 11.16 0.86
CA VAL A 63 -33.02 10.63 -0.08
C VAL A 63 -34.35 10.29 0.63
N THR A 64 -34.39 10.35 1.95
CA THR A 64 -35.56 9.89 2.74
C THR A 64 -36.41 11.01 3.35
N GLU A 65 -36.19 12.29 3.02
CA GLU A 65 -36.99 13.41 3.56
C GLU A 65 -37.92 14.11 2.54
N ASP A 66 -37.86 13.79 1.23
CA ASP A 66 -38.65 14.51 0.22
C ASP A 66 -39.97 13.80 -0.19
N LYS A 67 -40.34 12.67 0.45
CA LYS A 67 -41.52 11.87 0.05
C LYS A 67 -42.72 11.95 0.98
N ASP A 68 -42.80 12.95 1.86
CA ASP A 68 -43.96 13.19 2.74
C ASP A 68 -44.75 14.48 2.42
N LYS A 69 -44.42 15.21 1.34
CA LYS A 69 -45.06 16.50 1.01
C LYS A 69 -45.83 16.56 -0.32
N ALA A 70 -46.24 15.42 -0.89
CA ALA A 70 -46.92 15.38 -2.19
C ALA A 70 -48.25 14.60 -2.23
N THR A 71 -48.83 14.19 -1.11
CA THR A 71 -50.10 13.44 -1.07
C THR A 71 -51.16 13.99 -0.11
N SER A 72 -51.04 15.26 0.29
CA SER A 72 -52.14 15.96 0.97
C SER A 72 -52.24 17.42 0.51
N SER A 73 -52.74 17.60 -0.70
CA SER A 73 -53.42 18.82 -1.17
C SER A 73 -54.32 18.45 -2.35
#